data_AF-A0A813TSY7-F1
#
_entry.id   AF-A0A813TSY7-F1
#
_cell.length_a   1.000
_cell.length_b   1.000
_cell.length_c   1.000
_cell.angle_alpha   90.00
_cell.angle_beta   90.00
_cell.angle_gamma   90.00
#
_symmetry.space_group_name_H-M   'P 1'
#
loop_
_entity.id
_entity.type
_entity.pdbx_description
1 polymer ?
#
loop_
_entity_poly.entity_id
_entity_poly.type
_entity_poly.pdbx_seq_one_letter_code
_entity_poly.pdbx_strand_id
1 'polypeptide(L)'
;MSAAVTSVDSIPQVLSGLRTAFNSGKTKSLKWRKEQLEGLLLLFDEQKNLFASAAKADFHRPEHETLMFDCASIRSECVYALNHIDEWVKDEKKSDALLFANMDKYVQSEPYGVSLIIGAWNYPFLVTLVPLVGSIAA
;
A
#
# COMPACT_ATOMS: atom_id res chain seq x y z
N MET A 1 -4.17 -26.45 6.73
CA MET A 1 -5.09 -25.74 7.64
C MET A 1 -6.01 -24.90 6.79
N SER A 2 -7.33 -25.05 6.89
CA SER A 2 -8.27 -24.14 6.21
C SER A 2 -8.15 -22.76 6.85
N ALA A 3 -7.91 -21.71 6.07
CA ALA A 3 -8.01 -20.35 6.58
C ALA A 3 -9.41 -20.12 7.15
N ALA A 4 -9.51 -19.58 8.35
CA ALA A 4 -10.80 -19.22 8.93
C ALA A 4 -11.38 -18.04 8.15
N VAL A 5 -12.58 -18.20 7.60
CA VAL A 5 -13.29 -17.11 6.92
C VAL A 5 -13.74 -16.08 7.95
N THR A 6 -13.47 -14.81 7.69
CA THR A 6 -13.94 -13.70 8.54
C THR A 6 -15.48 -13.70 8.58
N SER A 7 -16.06 -13.70 9.78
CA SER A 7 -17.52 -13.67 9.94
C SER A 7 -18.10 -12.38 9.36
N VAL A 8 -19.24 -12.47 8.66
CA VAL A 8 -19.96 -11.32 8.07
C VAL A 8 -20.27 -10.27 9.14
N ASP A 9 -20.63 -10.73 10.35
CA ASP A 9 -20.98 -9.86 11.48
C ASP A 9 -19.80 -9.07 12.04
N SER A 10 -18.56 -9.42 11.66
CA SER A 10 -17.32 -8.78 12.11
C SER A 10 -16.75 -7.76 11.11
N ILE A 11 -17.17 -7.83 9.84
CA ILE A 11 -16.68 -6.94 8.77
C ILE A 11 -16.99 -5.46 9.07
N PRO A 12 -18.19 -5.07 9.52
CA PRO A 12 -18.49 -3.68 9.86
C PRO A 12 -17.58 -3.10 10.96
N GLN A 13 -17.17 -3.92 11.92
CA GLN A 13 -16.33 -3.53 13.06
C GLN A 13 -14.89 -3.29 12.60
N VAL A 14 -14.37 -4.17 11.74
CA VAL A 14 -13.05 -3.96 11.10
C VAL A 14 -13.06 -2.65 10.31
N LEU A 15 -14.07 -2.43 9.46
CA LEU A 15 -14.20 -1.21 8.67
C LEU A 15 -14.32 0.05 9.56
N SER A 16 -15.10 -0.04 10.64
CA SER A 16 -15.24 1.05 11.61
C SER A 16 -13.90 1.41 12.26
N GLY A 17 -13.10 0.40 12.65
CA GLY A 17 -11.75 0.60 13.19
C GLY A 17 -10.82 1.32 12.20
N LEU A 18 -10.83 0.90 10.93
CA LEU A 18 -10.03 1.54 9.87
C LEU A 18 -10.45 2.99 9.64
N ARG A 19 -11.76 3.28 9.62
CA ARG A 19 -12.29 4.64 9.48
C ARG A 19 -11.91 5.52 10.67
N THR A 20 -12.00 5.00 11.89
CA THR A 20 -11.57 5.72 13.10
C THR A 20 -10.08 6.04 13.05
N ALA A 21 -9.23 5.09 12.63
CA ALA A 21 -7.80 5.32 12.47
C ALA A 21 -7.50 6.40 11.43
N PHE A 22 -8.16 6.37 10.26
CA PHE A 22 -8.01 7.41 9.24
C PHE A 22 -8.47 8.79 9.74
N ASN A 23 -9.67 8.86 10.34
CA ASN A 23 -10.26 10.10 10.84
C ASN A 23 -9.47 10.73 11.99
N SER A 24 -8.64 9.95 12.70
CA SER A 24 -7.71 10.48 13.70
C SER A 24 -6.58 11.33 13.10
N GLY A 25 -6.39 11.29 11.78
CA GLY A 25 -5.30 11.98 11.08
C GLY A 25 -3.96 11.26 11.13
N LYS A 26 -3.85 10.13 11.85
CA LYS A 26 -2.61 9.33 11.98
C LYS A 26 -1.97 9.00 10.63
N THR A 27 -2.77 8.66 9.62
CA THR A 27 -2.31 8.23 8.30
C THR A 27 -1.88 9.40 7.38
N LYS A 28 -2.15 10.66 7.77
CA LYS A 28 -1.65 11.84 7.04
C LYS A 28 -0.16 12.10 7.30
N SER A 29 0.40 11.56 8.38
CA SER A 29 1.81 11.73 8.72
C SER A 29 2.70 11.00 7.73
N LEU A 30 3.55 11.73 7.01
CA LEU A 30 4.53 11.16 6.10
C LEU A 30 5.48 10.18 6.78
N LYS A 31 5.88 10.49 8.02
CA LYS A 31 6.69 9.59 8.85
C LYS A 31 5.97 8.26 9.07
N TRP A 32 4.68 8.30 9.41
CA TRP A 32 3.90 7.09 9.65
C TRP A 32 3.82 6.21 8.38
N ARG A 33 3.59 6.83 7.21
CA ARG A 33 3.56 6.12 5.92
C ARG A 33 4.88 5.44 5.62
N LYS A 34 6.00 6.16 5.79
CA LYS A 34 7.36 5.60 5.60
C LYS A 34 7.61 4.42 6.53
N GLU A 35 7.26 4.54 7.81
CA GLU A 35 7.37 3.43 8.77
C GLU A 35 6.55 2.20 8.35
N GLN A 36 5.36 2.38 7.74
CA GLN A 36 4.56 1.25 7.25
C GLN A 36 5.21 0.59 6.03
N LEU A 37 5.78 1.38 5.10
CA LEU A 37 6.49 0.87 3.93
C LEU A 37 7.78 0.14 4.32
N GLU A 38 8.53 0.65 5.30
CA GLU A 38 9.69 -0.02 5.90
C GLU A 38 9.28 -1.33 6.60
N GLY A 39 8.13 -1.33 7.28
CA GLY A 39 7.56 -2.55 7.87
C GLY A 39 7.21 -3.61 6.82
N LEU A 40 6.70 -3.21 5.66
CA LEU A 40 6.49 -4.13 4.54
C LEU A 40 7.80 -4.69 4.00
N LEU A 41 8.85 -3.86 3.85
CA LEU A 41 10.18 -4.35 3.45
C LEU A 41 10.71 -5.41 4.42
N LEU A 42 10.62 -5.13 5.73
CA LEU A 42 11.06 -6.07 6.76
C LEU A 42 10.29 -7.39 6.70
N LEU A 43 8.96 -7.33 6.53
CA LEU A 43 8.12 -8.51 6.37
C LEU A 43 8.62 -9.41 5.23
N PHE A 44 8.96 -8.84 4.07
CA PHE A 44 9.44 -9.64 2.94
C PHE A 44 10.85 -10.16 3.16
N ASP A 45 11.74 -9.37 3.74
CA ASP A 45 13.11 -9.81 4.01
C ASP A 45 13.13 -10.99 5.00
N GLU A 46 12.25 -10.97 6.01
CA GLU A 46 12.14 -12.02 7.03
C GLU A 46 11.31 -13.24 6.58
N GLN A 47 10.25 -13.03 5.79
CA GLN A 47 9.24 -14.06 5.52
C GLN A 47 9.20 -14.55 4.06
N LYS A 48 10.11 -14.13 3.17
CA LYS A 48 10.13 -14.57 1.75
C LYS A 48 10.01 -16.09 1.53
N ASN A 49 10.61 -16.89 2.41
CA ASN A 49 10.53 -18.36 2.32
C ASN A 49 9.11 -18.88 2.61
N LEU A 50 8.37 -18.20 3.49
CA LEU A 50 6.97 -18.51 3.78
C LEU A 50 6.09 -18.21 2.57
N PHE A 51 6.29 -17.06 1.91
CA PHE A 51 5.61 -16.72 0.66
C PHE A 51 5.86 -17.75 -0.44
N ALA A 52 7.12 -18.12 -0.66
CA ALA A 52 7.49 -19.14 -1.64
C ALA A 52 6.87 -20.51 -1.31
N SER A 53 6.91 -20.93 -0.04
CA SER A 53 6.34 -22.21 0.40
C SER A 53 4.81 -22.25 0.23
N ALA A 54 4.13 -21.14 0.52
CA ALA A 54 2.69 -21.01 0.31
C ALA A 54 2.33 -21.08 -1.19
N ALA A 55 3.02 -20.31 -2.03
CA ALA A 55 2.79 -20.35 -3.48
C ALA A 55 3.11 -21.73 -4.09
N LYS A 56 4.12 -22.43 -3.56
CA LYS A 56 4.44 -23.80 -3.96
C LYS A 56 3.32 -24.76 -3.58
N ALA A 57 2.77 -24.64 -2.37
CA ALA A 57 1.68 -25.49 -1.90
C ALA A 57 0.39 -25.27 -2.70
N ASP A 58 0.05 -24.02 -3.01
CA ASP A 58 -1.22 -23.68 -3.66
C ASP A 58 -1.17 -23.88 -5.18
N PHE A 59 -0.05 -23.52 -5.82
CA PHE A 59 0.05 -23.44 -7.29
C PHE A 59 1.13 -24.34 -7.89
N HIS A 60 1.87 -25.09 -7.07
CA HIS A 60 3.08 -25.81 -7.49
C HIS A 60 4.16 -24.91 -8.13
N ARG A 61 4.03 -23.59 -7.96
CA ARG A 61 4.94 -22.57 -8.50
C ARG A 61 6.37 -22.78 -7.99
N PRO A 62 7.39 -22.77 -8.87
CA PRO A 62 8.78 -22.81 -8.44
C PRO A 62 9.11 -21.65 -7.48
N GLU A 63 9.86 -21.93 -6.42
CA GLU A 63 10.25 -20.93 -5.41
C GLU A 63 10.86 -19.68 -6.04
N HIS A 64 11.79 -19.86 -6.98
CA HIS A 64 12.44 -18.75 -7.70
C HIS A 64 11.43 -17.82 -8.39
N GLU A 65 10.35 -18.38 -8.96
CA GLU A 65 9.31 -17.59 -9.61
C GLU A 65 8.57 -16.70 -8.60
N THR A 66 8.21 -17.23 -7.44
CA THR A 66 7.58 -16.42 -6.37
C THR A 66 8.53 -15.35 -5.83
N LEU A 67 9.79 -15.71 -5.59
CA LEU A 67 10.77 -14.75 -5.08
C LEU A 67 11.01 -13.60 -6.08
N MET A 68 11.07 -13.90 -7.38
CA MET A 68 11.35 -12.92 -8.42
C MET A 68 10.12 -12.08 -8.80
N PHE A 69 8.96 -12.70 -9.02
CA PHE A 69 7.78 -11.98 -9.51
C PHE A 69 6.92 -11.39 -8.40
N ASP A 70 6.78 -12.07 -7.26
CA ASP A 70 5.99 -11.55 -6.14
C ASP A 70 6.90 -10.74 -5.20
N CYS A 71 7.83 -11.38 -4.49
CA CYS A 71 8.57 -10.73 -3.41
C CYS A 71 9.46 -9.57 -3.91
N ALA A 72 10.25 -9.76 -4.96
CA ALA A 72 11.15 -8.72 -5.46
C ALA A 72 10.38 -7.52 -6.04
N SER A 73 9.27 -7.76 -6.74
CA SER A 73 8.41 -6.68 -7.26
C SER A 73 7.80 -5.85 -6.14
N ILE A 74 7.21 -6.47 -5.12
CA ILE A 74 6.61 -5.73 -4.00
C ILE A 74 7.69 -4.93 -3.24
N ARG A 75 8.86 -5.54 -3.03
CA ARG A 75 10.01 -4.86 -2.43
C ARG A 75 10.45 -3.65 -3.26
N SER A 76 10.54 -3.81 -4.58
CA SER A 76 10.88 -2.74 -5.51
C SER A 76 9.89 -1.58 -5.42
N GLU A 77 8.59 -1.86 -5.37
CA GLU A 77 7.54 -0.85 -5.21
C GLU A 77 7.63 -0.13 -3.86
N CYS A 78 7.91 -0.84 -2.76
CA CYS A 78 8.13 -0.21 -1.45
C CYS A 78 9.33 0.75 -1.48
N VAL A 79 10.47 0.32 -2.06
CA VAL A 79 11.66 1.16 -2.20
C VAL A 79 11.39 2.35 -3.11
N TYR A 80 10.69 2.14 -4.22
CA TYR A 80 10.31 3.22 -5.13
C TYR A 80 9.43 4.24 -4.42
N ALA A 81 8.40 3.81 -3.70
CA ALA A 81 7.56 4.68 -2.90
C ALA A 81 8.37 5.45 -1.85
N LEU A 82 9.22 4.79 -1.05
CA LEU A 82 10.06 5.43 -0.04
C LEU A 82 10.97 6.52 -0.62
N ASN A 83 11.52 6.31 -1.81
CA ASN A 83 12.42 7.24 -2.47
C ASN A 83 11.73 8.48 -3.04
N HIS A 84 10.43 8.41 -3.35
CA HIS A 84 9.71 9.47 -4.06
C HIS A 84 8.55 10.09 -3.27
N ILE A 85 8.12 9.48 -2.16
CA ILE A 85 6.94 9.93 -1.40
C ILE A 85 7.09 11.37 -0.89
N ASP A 86 8.30 11.85 -0.57
CA ASP A 86 8.53 13.24 -0.18
C ASP A 86 8.25 14.22 -1.34
N GLU A 87 8.39 13.79 -2.59
CA GLU A 87 8.05 14.59 -3.76
C GLU A 87 6.55 14.54 -4.05
N TRP A 88 5.94 13.35 -3.97
CA TRP A 88 4.53 13.15 -4.29
C TRP A 88 3.56 13.93 -3.40
N VAL A 89 3.94 14.17 -2.14
CA VAL A 89 3.10 14.90 -1.17
C VAL A 89 3.30 16.43 -1.21
N LYS A 90 4.23 16.95 -2.02
CA LYS A 90 4.46 18.40 -2.12
C LYS A 90 3.32 19.08 -2.88
N ASP A 91 2.96 20.27 -2.41
CA ASP A 91 2.03 21.15 -3.11
C ASP A 91 2.57 21.52 -4.50
N GLU A 92 1.80 21.22 -5.54
CA GLU A 92 2.15 21.55 -6.91
C GLU A 92 1.63 22.96 -7.25
N LYS A 93 2.53 23.94 -7.32
CA LYS A 93 2.16 25.31 -7.69
C LYS A 93 1.64 25.37 -9.13
N LYS A 94 0.50 26.03 -9.34
CA LYS A 94 -0.10 26.21 -10.67
C LYS A 94 -0.09 27.68 -11.08
N SER A 95 0.32 27.94 -12.33
CA SER A 95 0.10 29.23 -12.99
C SER A 95 -1.32 29.31 -13.54
N ASP A 96 -1.92 30.49 -13.51
CA ASP A 96 -3.30 30.72 -13.94
C ASP A 96 -3.43 32.15 -14.48
N ALA A 97 -4.61 32.52 -15.00
CA ALA A 97 -4.87 33.79 -15.67
C ALA A 97 -4.39 35.01 -14.86
N LEU A 98 -3.94 36.04 -15.58
CA LEU A 98 -3.40 37.28 -15.01
C LEU A 98 -4.32 37.94 -13.98
N LEU A 99 -5.64 37.79 -14.14
CA LEU A 99 -6.65 38.29 -13.20
C LEU A 99 -6.41 37.81 -11.76
N PHE A 100 -5.80 36.64 -11.61
CA PHE A 100 -5.56 35.99 -10.34
C PHE A 100 -4.06 35.92 -9.99
N ALA A 101 -3.21 36.74 -10.62
CA ALA A 101 -1.75 36.67 -10.47
C ALA A 101 -1.24 36.91 -9.04
N ASN A 102 -2.01 37.62 -8.21
CA ASN A 102 -1.66 37.93 -6.81
C ASN A 102 -2.17 36.90 -5.80
N MET A 103 -2.70 35.74 -6.24
CA MET A 103 -3.17 34.68 -5.36
C MET A 103 -2.24 33.47 -5.40
N ASP A 104 -1.94 32.92 -4.21
CA ASP A 104 -1.23 31.64 -4.09
C ASP A 104 -2.15 30.50 -4.53
N LYS A 105 -1.68 29.71 -5.50
CA LYS A 105 -2.43 28.61 -6.10
C LYS A 105 -1.58 27.37 -6.17
N TYR A 106 -2.12 26.28 -5.65
CA TYR A 106 -1.47 25.00 -5.66
C TYR A 106 -2.50 23.87 -5.68
N VAL A 107 -2.05 22.71 -6.15
CA VAL A 107 -2.77 21.45 -6.03
C VAL A 107 -2.14 20.66 -4.89
N GLN A 108 -2.97 20.27 -3.93
CA GLN A 108 -2.55 19.44 -2.80
C GLN A 108 -3.10 18.03 -2.98
N SER A 109 -2.22 17.04 -2.87
CA SER A 109 -2.60 15.62 -2.85
C SER A 109 -3.08 15.24 -1.46
N GLU A 110 -4.33 14.78 -1.34
CA GLU A 110 -4.89 14.26 -0.09
C GLU A 110 -5.35 12.81 -0.25
N PRO A 111 -5.18 11.97 0.81
CA PRO A 111 -5.64 10.58 0.77
C PRO A 111 -7.17 10.50 0.77
N TYR A 112 -7.73 9.57 -0.02
CA TYR A 112 -9.17 9.35 -0.11
C TYR A 112 -9.83 8.84 1.18
N GLY A 113 -9.10 8.08 2.01
CA GLY A 113 -9.66 7.40 3.17
C GLY A 113 -9.33 5.92 3.21
N VAL A 114 -10.35 5.10 3.44
CA VAL A 114 -10.23 3.64 3.49
C VAL A 114 -10.43 3.07 2.08
N SER A 115 -9.41 2.40 1.54
CA SER A 115 -9.47 1.68 0.27
C SER A 115 -9.80 0.19 0.48
N LEU A 116 -10.43 -0.42 -0.53
CA LEU A 116 -10.64 -1.87 -0.61
C LEU A 116 -9.77 -2.41 -1.75
N ILE A 117 -8.92 -3.39 -1.44
CA ILE A 117 -8.12 -4.11 -2.43
C ILE A 117 -8.66 -5.53 -2.53
N ILE A 118 -9.05 -5.93 -3.74
CA ILE A 118 -9.51 -7.29 -4.03
C ILE A 118 -8.43 -7.96 -4.86
N GLY A 119 -7.70 -8.89 -4.23
CA GLY A 119 -6.65 -9.67 -4.90
C GLY A 119 -7.20 -10.69 -5.90
N ALA A 120 -6.32 -11.21 -6.75
CA ALA A 120 -6.59 -12.32 -7.66
C ALA A 120 -5.68 -13.51 -7.35
N TRP A 121 -6.08 -14.71 -7.77
CA TRP A 121 -5.40 -15.96 -7.39
C TRP A 121 -4.11 -16.23 -8.15
N ASN A 122 -3.89 -15.64 -9.33
CA ASN A 122 -2.77 -15.99 -10.21
C ASN A 122 -1.42 -15.40 -9.75
N TYR A 123 -1.41 -14.23 -9.10
CA TYR A 123 -0.24 -13.66 -8.43
C TYR A 123 -0.67 -13.05 -7.10
N PRO A 124 -1.07 -13.91 -6.14
CA PRO A 124 -1.90 -13.50 -5.01
C PRO A 124 -1.22 -12.48 -4.11
N PHE A 125 0.10 -12.48 -4.06
CA PHE A 125 0.87 -11.51 -3.28
C PHE A 125 1.07 -10.22 -4.08
N LEU A 126 1.56 -10.30 -5.32
CA LEU A 126 1.82 -9.11 -6.15
C LEU A 126 0.58 -8.23 -6.33
N VAL A 127 -0.52 -8.80 -6.84
CA VAL A 127 -1.70 -8.00 -7.20
C VAL A 127 -2.50 -7.52 -6.00
N THR A 128 -2.18 -8.00 -4.81
CA THR A 128 -2.81 -7.56 -3.56
C THR A 128 -1.92 -6.52 -2.85
N LEU A 129 -0.61 -6.75 -2.81
CA LEU A 129 0.30 -5.98 -1.97
C LEU A 129 0.91 -4.78 -2.70
N VAL A 130 1.05 -4.81 -4.03
CA VAL A 130 1.46 -3.60 -4.78
C VAL A 130 0.41 -2.47 -4.69
N PRO A 131 -0.90 -2.72 -4.87
CA PRO A 131 -1.91 -1.69 -4.61
C PRO A 131 -1.95 -1.20 -3.16
N LEU A 132 -1.56 -2.07 -2.20
CA LEU A 132 -1.44 -1.69 -0.80
C LEU A 132 -0.31 -0.69 -0.57
N VAL A 133 0.85 -0.89 -1.23
CA VAL A 133 1.95 0.09 -1.22
C VAL A 133 1.47 1.46 -1.70
N GLY A 134 0.73 1.51 -2.82
CA GLY A 134 0.13 2.75 -3.32
C GLY A 134 -0.87 3.37 -2.33
N SER A 135 -1.71 2.55 -1.70
CA SER A 135 -2.68 3.02 -0.69
C SER A 135 -2.02 3.57 0.58
N ILE A 136 -0.86 3.05 0.97
CA ILE A 136 -0.08 3.54 2.11
C ILE A 136 0.67 4.82 1.75
N ALA A 137 1.18 4.93 0.52
CA ALA A 137 1.95 6.08 0.07
C ALA A 137 1.10 7.35 -0.15
N ALA A 138 -0.15 7.18 -0.59
CA ALA A 138 -1.12 8.25 -0.87
C ALA A 138 -1.50 9.08 0.37
#